data_AF-A0A5E4PZK9-F1
#
_entry.id   AF-A0A5E4PZK9-F1
#
_cell.length_a   1.000
_cell.length_b   1.000
_cell.length_c   1.000
_cell.angle_alpha   90.00
_cell.angle_beta   90.00
_cell.angle_gamma   90.00
#
_symmetry.space_group_name_H-M   'P 1'
#
loop_
_entity.id
_entity.type
_entity.pdbx_description
1 polymer ?
#
loop_
_entity_poly.entity_id
_entity_poly.type
_entity_poly.pdbx_seq_one_letter_code
_entity_poly.pdbx_strand_id
1 'polypeptide(L)'
;MSGRGRHQGRRNNSKTLSSVARETVLSLPADSPVLKLFKSAANKLNERQDRHERLVKLSRDITIESKRIIFLLHTAITKESTEKVLKEANERLHKLINGPLSSIGLELENCPAYLHSRAVTAGFQEFIEARTLFSFMESKSIVTWVDVQKELTYVVNEEETDRTVVTMLPQVDYMLGLADLTGELMRRAINSISSGESEECFDSCQAVRVLYTGYLVESAMYALRVRGGEAPPTLLLVEKPEYDHHDASDDEGFFQSNKC
;
A
#
# COMPACT_ATOMS: atom_id res chain seq x y z
N MET A 1 14.04 19.35 66.73
CA MET A 1 14.91 19.82 65.64
C MET A 1 14.37 19.30 64.32
N SER A 2 14.31 20.17 63.31
CA SER A 2 14.20 19.94 61.85
C SER A 2 13.08 18.99 61.35
N GLY A 3 12.01 19.44 60.69
CA GLY A 3 11.92 20.45 59.63
C GLY A 3 11.83 19.76 58.26
N ARG A 4 10.65 19.22 57.89
CA ARG A 4 10.41 18.66 56.54
C ARG A 4 10.19 19.81 55.55
N GLY A 5 11.23 20.17 54.82
CA GLY A 5 11.17 21.14 53.73
C GLY A 5 10.32 20.64 52.57
N ARG A 6 9.21 21.34 52.29
CA ARG A 6 8.52 21.27 51.00
C ARG A 6 9.44 21.92 49.95
N HIS A 7 10.01 21.13 49.06
CA HIS A 7 10.59 21.66 47.81
C HIS A 7 9.44 22.16 46.92
N GLN A 8 9.12 23.45 47.04
CA GLN A 8 8.46 24.18 45.97
C GLN A 8 9.44 24.28 44.80
N GLY A 9 9.21 23.45 43.77
CA GLY A 9 9.86 23.59 42.49
C GLY A 9 9.59 25.00 41.95
N ARG A 10 10.64 25.82 41.90
CA ARG A 10 10.65 27.15 41.29
C ARG A 10 10.34 26.97 39.80
N ARG A 11 9.08 27.20 39.41
CA ARG A 11 8.67 27.26 37.99
C ARG A 11 9.48 28.37 37.33
N ASN A 12 10.53 28.00 36.61
CA ASN A 12 11.22 28.90 35.71
C ASN A 12 10.20 29.39 34.67
N ASN A 13 9.85 30.67 34.76
CA ASN A 13 8.96 31.37 33.84
C ASN A 13 9.69 31.66 32.53
N SER A 14 10.20 30.60 31.88
CA SER A 14 10.82 30.71 30.57
C SER A 14 9.71 31.05 29.58
N LYS A 15 9.72 32.29 29.07
CA LYS A 15 8.79 32.72 28.02
C LYS A 15 8.91 31.73 26.86
N THR A 16 7.82 31.06 26.53
CA THR A 16 7.79 30.16 25.37
C THR A 16 7.93 30.98 24.09
N LEU A 17 8.48 30.38 23.03
CA LEU A 17 8.54 31.04 21.72
C LEU A 17 7.14 31.54 21.27
N SER A 18 6.08 30.84 21.67
CA SER A 18 4.70 31.27 21.42
C SER A 18 4.27 32.51 22.20
N SER A 19 4.77 32.72 23.43
CA SER A 19 4.43 33.91 24.23
C SER A 19 5.18 35.14 23.72
N VAL A 20 6.45 34.99 23.34
CA VAL A 20 7.25 36.06 22.72
C VAL A 20 6.65 36.46 21.37
N ALA A 21 6.27 35.50 20.52
CA ALA A 21 5.64 35.77 19.23
C ALA A 21 4.30 36.53 19.40
N ARG A 22 3.48 36.17 20.39
CA ARG A 22 2.23 36.90 20.69
C ARG A 22 2.48 38.34 21.13
N GLU A 23 3.48 38.55 21.98
CA GLU A 23 3.85 39.89 22.46
C GLU A 23 4.35 40.78 21.32
N THR A 24 5.14 40.24 20.38
CA THR A 24 5.59 40.93 19.17
C THR A 24 4.46 41.20 18.16
N VAL A 25 3.47 40.30 18.05
CA VAL A 25 2.29 40.54 17.20
C VAL A 25 1.41 41.67 17.76
N LEU A 26 1.26 41.74 19.09
CA LEU A 26 0.48 42.79 19.76
C LEU A 26 1.16 44.18 19.70
N SER A 27 2.49 44.23 19.57
CA SER A 27 3.23 45.49 19.44
C SER A 27 3.27 46.04 18.01
N LEU A 28 2.86 45.26 17.01
CA LEU A 28 2.81 45.69 15.61
C LEU A 28 1.45 46.34 15.27
N PRO A 29 1.45 47.42 14.46
CA PRO A 29 0.20 48.03 13.99
C PRO A 29 -0.59 47.04 13.12
N ALA A 30 -1.92 47.06 13.23
CA ALA A 30 -2.82 46.10 12.58
C ALA A 30 -2.67 46.04 11.04
N ASP A 31 -2.23 47.13 10.42
CA ASP A 31 -1.98 47.26 8.99
C ASP A 31 -0.55 46.91 8.54
N SER A 32 0.29 46.43 9.46
CA SER A 32 1.67 46.06 9.17
C SER A 32 1.75 45.08 7.98
N PRO A 33 2.56 45.38 6.94
CA PRO A 33 2.74 44.48 5.80
C PRO A 33 3.32 43.13 6.24
N VAL A 34 4.12 43.12 7.31
CA VAL A 34 4.65 41.89 7.92
C VAL A 34 3.52 41.05 8.52
N LEU A 35 2.59 41.65 9.26
CA LEU A 35 1.43 40.91 9.79
C LEU A 35 0.54 40.37 8.68
N LYS A 36 0.32 41.14 7.60
CA LYS A 36 -0.43 40.68 6.43
C LYS A 36 0.24 39.48 5.75
N LEU A 37 1.56 39.51 5.60
CA LEU A 37 2.35 38.40 5.08
C LEU A 37 2.23 37.14 5.96
N PHE A 38 2.45 37.25 7.28
CA PHE A 38 2.37 36.10 8.18
C PHE A 38 0.96 35.53 8.29
N LYS A 39 -0.08 36.37 8.25
CA LYS A 39 -1.48 35.89 8.18
C LYS A 39 -1.74 35.09 6.90
N SER A 40 -1.28 35.59 5.75
CA SER A 40 -1.40 34.86 4.48
C SER A 40 -0.66 33.52 4.52
N ALA A 41 0.57 33.50 5.06
CA ALA A 41 1.34 32.28 5.22
C ALA A 41 0.67 31.28 6.17
N ALA A 42 0.14 31.75 7.30
CA ALA A 42 -0.58 30.92 8.26
C ALA A 42 -1.82 30.27 7.63
N ASN A 43 -2.61 31.02 6.85
CA ASN A 43 -3.78 30.48 6.16
C ASN A 43 -3.38 29.36 5.18
N LYS A 44 -2.32 29.57 4.38
CA LYS A 44 -1.81 28.55 3.45
C LYS A 44 -1.31 27.29 4.17
N LEU A 45 -0.64 27.45 5.32
CA LEU A 45 -0.15 26.33 6.12
C LEU A 45 -1.30 25.55 6.75
N ASN A 46 -2.32 26.24 7.27
CA ASN A 46 -3.51 25.61 7.84
C ASN A 46 -4.28 24.83 6.76
N GLU A 47 -4.52 25.43 5.60
CA GLU A 47 -5.21 24.77 4.49
C GLU A 47 -4.47 23.51 4.01
N ARG A 48 -3.12 23.58 3.95
CA ARG A 48 -2.28 22.42 3.66
C ARG A 48 -2.41 21.33 4.73
N GLN A 49 -2.40 21.71 6.02
CA GLN A 49 -2.55 20.75 7.10
C GLN A 49 -3.93 20.08 7.07
N ASP A 50 -4.99 20.87 6.89
CA ASP A 50 -6.36 20.37 6.81
C ASP A 50 -6.52 19.39 5.64
N ARG A 51 -5.94 19.69 4.47
CA ARG A 51 -5.89 18.77 3.33
C ARG A 51 -5.15 17.48 3.69
N HIS A 52 -3.97 17.59 4.33
CA HIS A 52 -3.20 16.42 4.74
C HIS A 52 -4.01 15.51 5.68
N GLU A 53 -4.70 16.06 6.67
CA GLU A 53 -5.55 15.29 7.58
C GLU A 53 -6.73 14.61 6.88
N ARG A 54 -7.36 15.27 5.89
CA ARG A 54 -8.42 14.65 5.08
C ARG A 54 -7.87 13.46 4.27
N LEU A 55 -6.71 13.61 3.66
CA LEU A 55 -6.05 12.53 2.91
C LEU A 55 -5.65 11.35 3.81
N VAL A 56 -5.12 11.61 5.01
CA VAL A 56 -4.78 10.56 5.98
C VAL A 56 -6.02 9.75 6.38
N LYS A 57 -7.18 10.41 6.57
CA LYS A 57 -8.44 9.73 6.86
C LYS A 57 -8.87 8.83 5.71
N LEU A 58 -8.90 9.36 4.48
CA LEU A 58 -9.23 8.58 3.28
C LEU A 58 -8.28 7.37 3.12
N SER A 59 -6.98 7.59 3.28
CA SER A 59 -5.98 6.52 3.22
C SER A 59 -6.23 5.43 4.26
N ARG A 60 -6.58 5.81 5.49
CA ARG A 60 -6.87 4.85 6.56
C ARG A 60 -8.10 4.02 6.26
N ASP A 61 -9.15 4.64 5.73
CA ASP A 61 -10.39 3.95 5.36
C ASP A 61 -10.14 2.95 4.22
N ILE A 62 -9.35 3.34 3.22
CA ILE A 62 -8.90 2.44 2.13
C ILE A 62 -8.12 1.27 2.71
N THR A 63 -7.10 1.50 3.55
CA THR A 63 -6.30 0.42 4.15
C THR A 63 -7.18 -0.56 4.93
N ILE A 64 -8.12 -0.07 5.74
CA ILE A 64 -9.00 -0.94 6.53
C ILE A 64 -9.86 -1.82 5.63
N GLU A 65 -10.44 -1.23 4.58
CA GLU A 65 -11.34 -1.95 3.69
C GLU A 65 -10.60 -2.92 2.78
N SER A 66 -9.43 -2.54 2.26
CA SER A 66 -8.56 -3.43 1.48
C SER A 66 -8.15 -4.66 2.29
N LYS A 67 -7.78 -4.50 3.57
CA LYS A 67 -7.52 -5.65 4.48
C LYS A 67 -8.70 -6.58 4.59
N ARG A 68 -9.90 -6.02 4.75
CA ARG A 68 -11.13 -6.82 4.85
C ARG A 68 -11.43 -7.55 3.55
N ILE A 69 -11.12 -6.97 2.40
CA ILE A 69 -11.23 -7.63 1.10
C ILE A 69 -10.22 -8.77 1.00
N ILE A 70 -8.97 -8.57 1.42
CA ILE A 70 -7.94 -9.63 1.47
C ILE A 70 -8.42 -10.80 2.36
N PHE A 71 -8.89 -10.51 3.57
CA PHE A 71 -9.44 -11.53 4.46
C PHE A 71 -10.63 -12.27 3.84
N LEU A 72 -11.54 -11.55 3.18
CA LEU A 72 -12.67 -12.14 2.46
C LEU A 72 -12.19 -13.10 1.37
N LEU A 73 -11.22 -12.70 0.55
CA LEU A 73 -10.63 -13.51 -0.52
C LEU A 73 -10.00 -14.82 0.01
N HIS A 74 -9.40 -14.79 1.20
CA HIS A 74 -8.87 -16.00 1.86
C HIS A 74 -9.94 -16.97 2.37
N THR A 75 -11.21 -16.57 2.46
CA THR A 75 -12.30 -17.48 2.87
C THR A 75 -12.79 -18.37 1.72
N ALA A 76 -12.41 -18.07 0.48
CA ALA A 76 -12.76 -18.88 -0.69
C ALA A 76 -11.93 -20.17 -0.74
N ILE A 77 -12.52 -21.25 -0.22
CA ILE A 77 -11.91 -22.60 -0.18
C ILE A 77 -12.45 -23.48 -1.30
N THR A 78 -13.76 -23.45 -1.57
CA THR A 78 -14.39 -24.29 -2.61
C THR A 78 -14.70 -23.49 -3.87
N LYS A 79 -14.80 -24.17 -5.02
CA LYS A 79 -15.15 -23.53 -6.31
C LYS A 79 -16.44 -22.71 -6.25
N GLU A 80 -17.51 -23.24 -5.66
CA GLU A 80 -18.79 -22.52 -5.55
C GLU A 80 -18.69 -21.31 -4.60
N SER A 81 -17.92 -21.44 -3.50
CA SER A 81 -17.68 -20.31 -2.60
C SER A 81 -16.84 -19.22 -3.25
N THR A 82 -15.92 -19.60 -4.13
CA THR A 82 -14.98 -18.70 -4.80
C THR A 82 -15.71 -17.71 -5.69
N GLU A 83 -16.67 -18.15 -6.49
CA GLU A 83 -17.43 -17.24 -7.37
C GLU A 83 -18.21 -16.18 -6.58
N LYS A 84 -18.87 -16.59 -5.49
CA LYS A 84 -19.61 -15.67 -4.61
C LYS A 84 -18.68 -14.66 -3.93
N VAL A 85 -17.56 -15.15 -3.40
CA VAL A 85 -16.54 -14.32 -2.73
C VAL A 85 -15.90 -13.33 -3.71
N LEU A 86 -15.55 -13.78 -4.93
CA LEU A 86 -15.00 -12.89 -5.96
C LEU A 86 -16.00 -11.81 -6.36
N LYS A 87 -17.28 -12.17 -6.55
CA LYS A 87 -18.31 -11.17 -6.85
C LYS A 87 -18.41 -10.11 -5.75
N GLU A 88 -18.48 -10.52 -4.49
CA GLU A 88 -18.53 -9.58 -3.36
C GLU A 88 -17.26 -8.72 -3.28
N ALA A 89 -16.08 -9.32 -3.43
CA ALA A 89 -14.81 -8.62 -3.41
C ALA A 89 -14.72 -7.57 -4.53
N ASN A 90 -15.17 -7.91 -5.74
CA ASN A 90 -15.19 -6.98 -6.88
C ASN A 90 -16.11 -5.78 -6.62
N GLU A 91 -17.30 -6.00 -6.06
CA GLU A 91 -18.22 -4.91 -5.68
C GLU A 91 -17.60 -3.98 -4.64
N ARG A 92 -16.84 -4.52 -3.67
CA ARG A 92 -16.17 -3.73 -2.63
C ARG A 92 -14.96 -2.97 -3.18
N LEU A 93 -14.17 -3.58 -4.06
CA LEU A 93 -13.08 -2.91 -4.78
C LEU A 93 -13.60 -1.75 -5.63
N HIS A 94 -14.69 -1.93 -6.37
CA HIS A 94 -15.32 -0.85 -7.13
C HIS A 94 -15.83 0.29 -6.24
N LYS A 95 -16.33 0.00 -5.04
CA LYS A 95 -16.70 1.04 -4.05
C LYS A 95 -15.48 1.83 -3.56
N LEU A 96 -14.31 1.19 -3.42
CA LEU A 96 -13.07 1.89 -3.09
C LEU A 96 -12.62 2.81 -4.23
N ILE A 97 -12.62 2.29 -5.46
CA ILE A 97 -12.23 3.02 -6.68
C ILE A 97 -13.13 4.25 -6.85
N ASN A 98 -14.44 4.04 -6.89
CA ASN A 98 -15.41 5.11 -7.14
C ASN A 98 -15.68 6.02 -5.91
N GLY A 99 -15.14 5.68 -4.74
CA GLY A 99 -15.37 6.40 -3.49
C GLY A 99 -14.10 7.10 -2.98
N PRO A 100 -13.43 6.54 -1.96
CA PRO A 100 -12.30 7.21 -1.33
C PRO A 100 -11.09 7.41 -2.27
N LEU A 101 -10.84 6.52 -3.24
CA LEU A 101 -9.74 6.69 -4.20
C LEU A 101 -10.01 7.84 -5.18
N SER A 102 -11.25 7.98 -5.65
CA SER A 102 -11.68 9.14 -6.43
C SER A 102 -11.59 10.44 -5.62
N SER A 103 -12.01 10.41 -4.35
CA SER A 103 -11.90 11.55 -3.42
C SER A 103 -10.44 12.02 -3.23
N ILE A 104 -9.47 11.09 -3.19
CA ILE A 104 -8.04 11.45 -3.15
C ILE A 104 -7.63 12.21 -4.42
N GLY A 105 -8.09 11.76 -5.59
CA GLY A 105 -7.82 12.43 -6.87
C GLY A 105 -8.34 13.86 -6.89
N LEU A 106 -9.56 14.07 -6.39
CA LEU A 106 -10.17 15.40 -6.27
C LEU A 106 -9.42 16.31 -5.28
N GLU A 107 -9.00 15.81 -4.12
CA GLU A 107 -8.25 16.60 -3.14
C GLU A 107 -6.83 16.98 -3.59
N LEU A 108 -6.23 16.14 -4.44
CA LEU A 108 -4.90 16.35 -4.99
C LEU A 108 -4.92 17.03 -6.36
N GLU A 109 -6.10 17.35 -6.89
CA GLU A 109 -6.26 18.11 -8.12
C GLU A 109 -5.54 19.46 -7.98
N ASN A 110 -4.64 19.77 -8.92
CA ASN A 110 -3.78 20.96 -8.88
C ASN A 110 -2.80 21.04 -7.69
N CYS A 111 -2.56 19.93 -6.98
CA CYS A 111 -1.55 19.83 -5.94
C CYS A 111 -0.28 19.13 -6.46
N PRO A 112 0.93 19.61 -6.12
CA PRO A 112 2.14 18.86 -6.42
C PRO A 112 2.11 17.48 -5.75
N ALA A 113 2.20 16.41 -6.55
CA ALA A 113 1.99 15.02 -6.10
C ALA A 113 2.87 14.61 -4.89
N TYR A 114 4.10 15.12 -4.80
CA TYR A 114 5.03 14.79 -3.73
C TYR A 114 4.66 15.38 -2.36
N LEU A 115 3.81 16.41 -2.32
CA LEU A 115 3.57 17.18 -1.09
C LEU A 115 2.78 16.38 -0.04
N HIS A 116 1.90 15.50 -0.52
CA HIS A 116 1.02 14.68 0.30
C HIS A 116 1.14 13.18 -0.01
N SER A 117 2.14 12.75 -0.78
CA SER A 117 2.35 11.33 -1.12
C SER A 117 2.39 10.42 0.10
N ARG A 118 3.07 10.86 1.17
CA ARG A 118 3.14 10.14 2.45
C ARG A 118 1.80 9.97 3.15
N ALA A 119 0.81 10.82 2.88
CA ALA A 119 -0.51 10.73 3.49
C ALA A 119 -1.34 9.55 2.94
N VAL A 120 -1.05 9.13 1.70
CA VAL A 120 -1.88 8.18 0.93
C VAL A 120 -1.15 6.89 0.56
N THR A 121 0.17 6.86 0.66
CA THR A 121 1.04 5.72 0.31
C THR A 121 0.56 4.38 0.90
N ALA A 122 0.20 4.36 2.19
CA ALA A 122 -0.27 3.14 2.86
C ALA A 122 -1.63 2.65 2.34
N GLY A 123 -2.53 3.58 1.98
CA GLY A 123 -3.82 3.24 1.37
C GLY A 123 -3.63 2.65 -0.02
N PHE A 124 -2.74 3.23 -0.83
CA PHE A 124 -2.44 2.71 -2.16
C PHE A 124 -1.80 1.34 -2.13
N GLN A 125 -0.78 1.11 -1.30
CA GLN A 125 -0.09 -0.19 -1.22
C GLN A 125 -1.07 -1.31 -0.87
N GLU A 126 -1.89 -1.11 0.16
CA GLU A 126 -2.89 -2.09 0.58
C GLU A 126 -3.98 -2.32 -0.48
N PHE A 127 -4.42 -1.26 -1.16
CA PHE A 127 -5.36 -1.39 -2.29
C PHE A 127 -4.76 -2.22 -3.43
N ILE A 128 -3.49 -2.00 -3.78
CA ILE A 128 -2.81 -2.77 -4.82
C ILE A 128 -2.68 -4.23 -4.42
N GLU A 129 -2.30 -4.53 -3.18
CA GLU A 129 -2.26 -5.89 -2.65
C GLU A 129 -3.63 -6.58 -2.81
N ALA A 130 -4.72 -5.93 -2.37
CA ALA A 130 -6.08 -6.47 -2.51
C ALA A 130 -6.51 -6.65 -3.97
N ARG A 131 -6.26 -5.66 -4.83
CA ARG A 131 -6.66 -5.63 -6.24
C ARG A 131 -5.92 -6.66 -7.09
N THR A 132 -4.63 -6.89 -6.80
CA THR A 132 -3.79 -7.89 -7.48
C THR A 132 -4.05 -9.31 -6.98
N LEU A 133 -4.35 -9.49 -5.68
CA LEU A 133 -4.81 -10.77 -5.16
C LEU A 133 -6.14 -11.16 -5.82
N PHE A 134 -7.07 -10.22 -5.92
CA PHE A 134 -8.34 -10.42 -6.63
C PHE A 134 -8.12 -10.83 -8.09
N SER A 135 -7.31 -10.10 -8.87
CA SER A 135 -7.08 -10.44 -10.28
C SER A 135 -6.43 -11.81 -10.45
N PHE A 136 -5.51 -12.16 -9.54
CA PHE A 136 -4.85 -13.45 -9.55
C PHE A 136 -5.84 -14.59 -9.28
N MET A 137 -6.74 -14.42 -8.32
CA MET A 137 -7.78 -15.43 -8.06
C MET A 137 -8.81 -15.55 -9.19
N GLU A 138 -9.17 -14.44 -9.82
CA GLU A 138 -10.15 -14.41 -10.91
C GLU A 138 -9.63 -15.01 -12.22
N SER A 139 -8.38 -14.68 -12.57
CA SER A 139 -7.86 -14.91 -13.94
C SER A 139 -6.49 -15.58 -13.99
N LYS A 140 -5.90 -15.91 -12.82
CA LYS A 140 -4.52 -16.40 -12.69
C LYS A 140 -3.49 -15.42 -13.27
N SER A 141 -3.84 -14.13 -13.32
CA SER A 141 -2.99 -13.06 -13.84
C SER A 141 -2.96 -11.87 -12.88
N ILE A 142 -1.81 -11.17 -12.87
CA ILE A 142 -1.62 -9.98 -12.05
C ILE A 142 -1.95 -8.77 -12.91
N VAL A 143 -2.94 -7.98 -12.50
CA VAL A 143 -3.30 -6.72 -13.18
C VAL A 143 -2.11 -5.77 -13.21
N THR A 144 -1.87 -5.11 -14.33
CA THR A 144 -0.68 -4.25 -14.51
C THR A 144 -0.89 -2.86 -13.90
N TRP A 145 0.20 -2.16 -13.58
CA TRP A 145 0.14 -0.75 -13.15
C TRP A 145 -0.65 0.13 -14.12
N VAL A 146 -0.47 -0.09 -15.42
CA VAL A 146 -1.14 0.68 -16.48
C VAL A 146 -2.65 0.48 -16.41
N ASP A 147 -3.10 -0.74 -16.17
CA ASP A 147 -4.53 -1.04 -16.10
C ASP A 147 -5.16 -0.50 -14.81
N VAL A 148 -4.47 -0.62 -13.67
CA VAL A 148 -4.92 0.00 -12.42
C VAL A 148 -4.94 1.53 -12.55
N GLN A 149 -3.95 2.15 -13.18
CA GLN A 149 -3.93 3.60 -13.39
C GLN A 149 -5.10 4.09 -14.25
N LYS A 150 -5.55 3.29 -15.23
CA LYS A 150 -6.78 3.57 -15.99
C LYS A 150 -8.02 3.48 -15.11
N GLU A 151 -8.12 2.48 -14.24
CA GLU A 151 -9.23 2.36 -13.27
C GLU A 151 -9.30 3.58 -12.33
N LEU A 152 -8.16 4.21 -12.05
CA LEU A 152 -8.02 5.41 -11.22
C LEU A 152 -8.10 6.73 -12.00
N THR A 153 -8.65 6.69 -13.21
CA THR A 153 -8.93 7.87 -14.05
C THR A 153 -10.43 8.09 -14.15
N TYR A 154 -10.88 9.28 -13.80
CA TYR A 154 -12.30 9.62 -13.67
C TYR A 154 -12.66 10.75 -14.61
N VAL A 155 -13.85 10.68 -15.20
CA VAL A 155 -14.47 11.79 -15.92
C VAL A 155 -15.52 12.40 -15.01
N VAL A 156 -15.35 13.68 -14.69
CA VAL A 156 -16.29 14.46 -13.90
C VAL A 156 -17.04 15.37 -14.87
N ASN A 157 -18.35 15.16 -14.96
CA ASN A 157 -19.22 15.97 -15.81
C ASN A 157 -19.63 17.23 -15.03
N GLU A 158 -19.10 18.37 -15.43
CA GLU A 158 -19.60 19.68 -15.00
C GLU A 158 -20.44 20.27 -16.13
N GLU A 159 -21.48 21.04 -15.78
CA GLU A 159 -22.63 21.41 -16.64
C GLU A 159 -22.27 21.95 -18.05
N GLU A 160 -21.04 22.40 -18.29
CA GLU A 160 -20.57 22.90 -19.59
C GLU A 160 -19.27 22.26 -20.12
N THR A 161 -18.56 21.42 -19.35
CA THR A 161 -17.32 20.74 -19.81
C THR A 161 -17.03 19.44 -19.05
N ASP A 162 -16.67 18.38 -19.78
CA ASP A 162 -16.11 17.16 -19.19
C ASP A 162 -14.68 17.42 -18.73
N ARG A 163 -14.40 17.23 -17.44
CA ARG A 163 -13.03 17.32 -16.89
C ARG A 163 -12.53 15.96 -16.45
N THR A 164 -11.28 15.65 -16.76
CA THR A 164 -10.64 14.39 -16.35
C THR A 164 -9.84 14.60 -15.07
N VAL A 165 -10.16 13.82 -14.05
CA VAL A 165 -9.44 13.78 -12.77
C VAL A 165 -8.67 12.47 -12.69
N VAL A 166 -7.38 12.55 -12.39
CA VAL A 166 -6.51 11.36 -12.27
C VAL A 166 -6.02 11.23 -10.84
N THR A 167 -6.38 10.13 -10.19
CA THR A 167 -5.69 9.72 -8.95
C THR A 167 -4.38 9.07 -9.36
N MET A 168 -3.30 9.86 -9.31
CA MET A 168 -1.97 9.39 -9.68
C MET A 168 -1.50 8.31 -8.70
N LEU A 169 -1.30 7.09 -9.20
CA LEU A 169 -0.72 5.97 -8.46
C LEU A 169 0.79 5.93 -8.69
N PRO A 170 1.62 6.25 -7.68
CA PRO A 170 3.07 6.13 -7.84
C PRO A 170 3.48 4.69 -8.16
N GLN A 171 4.37 4.51 -9.14
CA GLN A 171 4.90 3.18 -9.47
C GLN A 171 5.54 2.49 -8.27
N VAL A 172 6.18 3.26 -7.39
CA VAL A 172 6.77 2.75 -6.14
C VAL A 172 5.70 2.16 -5.22
N ASP A 173 4.53 2.79 -5.07
CA ASP A 173 3.45 2.26 -4.23
C ASP A 173 2.83 1.00 -4.84
N TYR A 174 2.75 0.93 -6.18
CA TYR A 174 2.35 -0.29 -6.87
C TYR A 174 3.34 -1.44 -6.64
N MET A 175 4.64 -1.18 -6.78
CA MET A 175 5.66 -2.18 -6.50
C MET A 175 5.64 -2.61 -5.03
N LEU A 176 5.50 -1.70 -4.08
CA LEU A 176 5.45 -2.07 -2.67
C LEU A 176 4.21 -2.92 -2.34
N GLY A 177 3.02 -2.54 -2.82
CA GLY A 177 1.82 -3.38 -2.65
C GLY A 177 1.93 -4.74 -3.35
N LEU A 178 2.58 -4.80 -4.51
CA LEU A 178 2.84 -6.04 -5.23
C LEU A 178 3.88 -6.93 -4.50
N ALA A 179 4.81 -6.35 -3.74
CA ALA A 179 5.70 -7.10 -2.90
C ALA A 179 4.93 -7.77 -1.75
N ASP A 180 4.01 -7.05 -1.11
CA ASP A 180 3.16 -7.58 -0.02
C ASP A 180 2.23 -8.71 -0.51
N LEU A 181 1.72 -8.64 -1.75
CA LEU A 181 0.96 -9.73 -2.40
C LEU A 181 1.65 -11.09 -2.28
N THR A 182 2.98 -11.14 -2.35
CA THR A 182 3.72 -12.41 -2.28
C THR A 182 3.47 -13.16 -0.97
N GLY A 183 3.30 -12.43 0.15
CA GLY A 183 2.94 -13.00 1.45
C GLY A 183 1.52 -13.57 1.47
N GLU A 184 0.59 -12.92 0.76
CA GLU A 184 -0.80 -13.39 0.63
C GLU A 184 -0.90 -14.63 -0.27
N LEU A 185 -0.15 -14.69 -1.38
CA LEU A 185 -0.05 -15.88 -2.23
C LEU A 185 0.53 -17.08 -1.47
N MET A 186 1.58 -16.85 -0.67
CA MET A 186 2.15 -17.90 0.19
C MET A 186 1.15 -18.40 1.22
N ARG A 187 0.45 -17.48 1.90
CA ARG A 187 -0.60 -17.84 2.87
C ARG A 187 -1.69 -18.68 2.22
N ARG A 188 -2.09 -18.32 1.01
CA ARG A 188 -3.11 -19.05 0.23
C ARG A 188 -2.63 -20.45 -0.17
N ALA A 189 -1.39 -20.58 -0.65
CA ALA A 189 -0.80 -21.88 -0.99
C ALA A 189 -0.78 -22.85 0.21
N ILE A 190 -0.44 -22.36 1.40
CA ILE A 190 -0.47 -23.17 2.63
C ILE A 190 -1.90 -23.65 2.93
N ASN A 191 -2.88 -22.76 2.80
CA ASN A 191 -4.29 -23.09 3.03
C ASN A 191 -4.83 -24.08 1.98
N SER A 192 -4.39 -23.99 0.72
CA SER A 192 -4.84 -24.89 -0.35
C SER A 192 -4.30 -26.31 -0.16
N ILE A 193 -3.04 -26.47 0.26
CA ILE A 193 -2.46 -27.78 0.61
C ILE A 193 -3.25 -28.46 1.73
N SER A 194 -3.62 -27.70 2.77
CA SER A 194 -4.41 -28.25 3.89
C SER A 194 -5.79 -28.78 3.47
N SER A 195 -6.31 -28.28 2.35
CA SER A 195 -7.62 -28.64 1.80
C SER A 195 -7.54 -29.69 0.67
N GLY A 196 -6.34 -30.12 0.27
CA GLY A 196 -6.13 -31.09 -0.81
C GLY A 196 -6.09 -30.51 -2.23
N GLU A 197 -6.09 -29.18 -2.38
CA GLU A 197 -6.02 -28.49 -3.69
C GLU A 197 -4.56 -28.14 -4.05
N SER A 198 -3.91 -29.03 -4.79
CA SER A 198 -2.49 -28.91 -5.14
C SER A 198 -2.22 -27.91 -6.29
N GLU A 199 -3.16 -27.75 -7.23
CA GLU A 199 -2.98 -26.90 -8.41
C GLU A 199 -2.81 -25.41 -8.05
N GLU A 200 -3.62 -24.90 -7.12
CA GLU A 200 -3.54 -23.50 -6.66
C GLU A 200 -2.22 -23.19 -5.94
N CYS A 201 -1.64 -24.18 -5.27
CA CYS A 201 -0.31 -24.05 -4.68
C CYS A 201 0.76 -23.87 -5.77
N PHE A 202 0.69 -24.64 -6.86
CA PHE A 202 1.63 -24.50 -7.97
C PHE A 202 1.50 -23.15 -8.67
N ASP A 203 0.27 -22.69 -8.93
CA ASP A 203 0.00 -21.36 -9.48
C ASP A 203 0.65 -20.26 -8.62
N SER A 204 0.41 -20.32 -7.30
CA SER A 204 0.92 -19.34 -6.34
C SER A 204 2.44 -19.35 -6.29
N CYS A 205 3.06 -20.53 -6.23
CA CYS A 205 4.51 -20.70 -6.29
C CYS A 205 5.11 -20.12 -7.59
N GLN A 206 4.48 -20.40 -8.73
CA GLN A 206 4.94 -19.90 -10.02
C GLN A 206 4.84 -18.38 -10.10
N ALA A 207 3.74 -17.80 -9.63
CA ALA A 207 3.57 -16.36 -9.56
C ALA A 207 4.65 -15.68 -8.69
N VAL A 208 4.93 -16.23 -7.51
CA VAL A 208 5.99 -15.71 -6.62
C VAL A 208 7.38 -15.80 -7.28
N ARG A 209 7.70 -16.88 -8.00
CA ARG A 209 8.98 -17.00 -8.74
C ARG A 209 9.11 -15.95 -9.85
N VAL A 210 8.04 -15.72 -10.60
CA VAL A 210 8.00 -14.69 -11.66
C VAL A 210 8.19 -13.30 -11.06
N LEU A 211 7.47 -12.99 -9.97
CA LEU A 211 7.61 -11.72 -9.26
C LEU A 211 9.03 -11.52 -8.73
N TYR A 212 9.60 -12.52 -8.05
CA TYR A 212 10.97 -12.47 -7.55
C TYR A 212 11.98 -12.17 -8.66
N THR A 213 11.87 -12.86 -9.80
CA THR A 213 12.72 -12.62 -10.96
C THR A 213 12.55 -11.19 -11.48
N GLY A 214 11.32 -10.68 -11.55
CA GLY A 214 11.04 -9.29 -11.95
C GLY A 214 11.70 -8.27 -11.02
N TYR A 215 11.61 -8.45 -9.70
CA TYR A 215 12.25 -7.57 -8.72
C TYR A 215 13.79 -7.59 -8.81
N LEU A 216 14.38 -8.74 -9.08
CA LEU A 216 15.84 -8.84 -9.30
C LEU A 216 16.26 -8.08 -10.55
N VAL A 217 15.52 -8.21 -11.66
CA VAL A 217 15.81 -7.50 -12.90
C VAL A 217 15.70 -5.99 -12.69
N GLU A 218 14.65 -5.51 -12.02
CA GLU A 218 14.49 -4.08 -11.74
C GLU A 218 15.62 -3.55 -10.85
N SER A 219 16.01 -4.32 -9.82
CA SER A 219 17.15 -3.99 -8.96
C SER A 219 18.47 -3.92 -9.74
N ALA A 220 18.67 -4.85 -10.67
CA ALA A 220 19.85 -4.87 -11.53
C ALA A 220 19.86 -3.67 -12.49
N MET A 221 18.74 -3.37 -13.12
CA MET A 221 18.58 -2.22 -14.02
C MET A 221 18.81 -0.90 -13.28
N TYR A 222 18.25 -0.74 -12.08
CA TYR A 222 18.49 0.41 -11.23
C TYR A 222 19.98 0.56 -10.89
N ALA A 223 20.64 -0.53 -10.49
CA ALA A 223 22.06 -0.51 -10.17
C ALA A 223 22.93 -0.16 -11.39
N LEU A 224 22.65 -0.73 -12.56
CA LEU A 224 23.35 -0.39 -13.81
C LEU A 224 23.18 1.10 -14.15
N ARG A 225 21.96 1.63 -14.00
CA ARG A 225 21.63 3.04 -14.29
C ARG A 225 22.29 4.03 -13.34
N VAL A 226 22.36 3.69 -12.04
CA VAL A 226 22.88 4.60 -11.00
C VAL A 226 24.39 4.44 -10.80
N ARG A 227 24.94 3.23 -10.99
CA ARG A 227 26.37 2.92 -10.79
C ARG A 227 27.18 2.80 -12.07
N GLY A 228 26.60 3.13 -13.23
CA GLY A 228 27.34 3.14 -14.50
C GLY A 228 27.82 1.77 -14.98
N GLY A 229 27.11 0.69 -14.64
CA GLY A 229 27.40 -0.66 -15.17
C GLY A 229 27.82 -1.73 -14.15
N GLU A 230 27.99 -1.39 -12.87
CA GLU A 230 28.38 -2.38 -11.85
C GLU A 230 27.16 -3.00 -11.14
N ALA A 231 26.91 -4.29 -11.39
CA ALA A 231 25.89 -5.05 -10.69
C ALA A 231 26.26 -5.24 -9.20
N PRO A 232 25.33 -5.05 -8.25
CA PRO A 232 25.56 -5.29 -6.83
C PRO A 232 25.93 -6.76 -6.59
N PRO A 233 26.88 -7.06 -5.69
CA PRO A 233 27.28 -8.44 -5.38
C PRO A 233 26.10 -9.34 -4.96
N THR A 234 25.07 -8.77 -4.32
CA THR A 234 23.85 -9.48 -3.93
C THR A 234 23.03 -10.02 -5.10
N LEU A 235 23.13 -9.43 -6.29
CA LEU A 235 22.52 -9.96 -7.52
C LEU A 235 23.35 -11.06 -8.20
N LEU A 236 24.64 -11.17 -7.84
CA LEU A 236 25.53 -12.24 -8.27
C LEU A 236 25.48 -13.46 -7.35
N LEU A 237 25.01 -13.26 -6.11
CA LEU A 237 24.88 -14.26 -5.06
C LEU A 237 23.49 -14.91 -5.03
N VAL A 238 22.83 -15.09 -6.18
CA VAL A 238 21.65 -15.97 -6.22
C VAL A 238 22.16 -17.38 -5.94
N GLU A 239 22.17 -17.76 -4.66
CA GLU A 239 22.35 -19.14 -4.26
C GLU A 239 21.31 -19.96 -5.02
N LYS A 240 21.78 -20.97 -5.75
CA LYS A 240 20.87 -21.92 -6.39
C LYS A 240 19.99 -22.49 -5.28
N PRO A 241 18.65 -22.51 -5.45
CA PRO A 241 17.83 -23.31 -4.55
C PRO A 241 18.35 -24.75 -4.62
N GLU A 242 18.87 -25.26 -3.50
CA GLU A 242 19.05 -26.69 -3.30
C GLU A 242 17.67 -27.32 -3.31
N TYR A 243 17.22 -27.71 -4.50
CA TYR A 243 16.18 -28.72 -4.59
C TYR A 243 16.85 -30.02 -4.17
N ASP A 244 16.45 -30.53 -3.01
CA ASP A 244 16.75 -31.91 -2.62
C ASP A 244 16.42 -32.78 -3.85
N HIS A 245 17.45 -33.37 -4.44
CA HIS A 245 17.29 -34.37 -5.47
C HIS A 245 16.58 -35.54 -4.79
N HIS A 246 15.27 -35.65 -4.99
CA HIS A 246 14.54 -36.88 -4.69
C HIS A 246 14.99 -37.98 -5.66
N ASP A 247 16.18 -38.52 -5.43
CA ASP A 247 16.57 -39.85 -5.84
C ASP A 247 15.98 -40.83 -4.82
N ALA A 248 14.68 -41.10 -4.97
CA ALA A 248 14.02 -42.25 -4.35
C ALA A 248 12.97 -42.79 -5.32
N SER A 249 13.44 -43.26 -6.47
CA SER A 249 12.78 -44.29 -7.24
C SER A 249 13.11 -45.63 -6.60
N ASP A 250 12.19 -46.16 -5.79
CA ASP A 250 12.09 -47.59 -5.51
C ASP A 250 10.61 -47.98 -5.57
N ASP A 251 10.13 -48.07 -6.81
CA ASP A 251 8.95 -48.87 -7.16
C ASP A 251 9.48 -50.29 -7.41
N GLU A 252 9.19 -51.24 -6.52
CA GLU A 252 9.14 -52.70 -6.74
C GLU A 252 8.71 -53.40 -5.43
N GLY A 253 7.48 -53.94 -5.40
CA GLY A 253 7.20 -55.16 -4.63
C GLY A 253 5.97 -55.18 -3.70
N PHE A 254 5.01 -56.02 -4.11
CA PHE A 254 4.11 -56.83 -3.28
C PHE A 254 2.81 -56.22 -2.72
N PHE A 255 1.80 -56.16 -3.60
CA PHE A 255 0.45 -56.60 -3.23
C PHE A 255 0.35 -58.12 -3.48
N GLN A 256 0.42 -58.93 -2.41
CA GLN A 256 -0.17 -60.27 -2.42
C GLN A 256 -1.36 -60.34 -1.47
N SER A 257 -2.50 -60.57 -2.09
CA SER A 257 -3.75 -61.04 -1.53
C SER A 257 -3.55 -62.29 -0.69
N ASN A 258 -4.05 -62.30 0.55
CA ASN A 258 -4.45 -63.53 1.22
C ASN A 258 -5.96 -63.50 1.46
N LYS A 259 -6.68 -64.19 0.59
CA LYS A 259 -7.91 -64.90 0.89
C LYS A 259 -7.55 -66.38 1.06
N CYS A 260 -7.63 -66.88 2.28
CA CYS A 260 -8.14 -68.19 2.70
C CYS A 260 -8.06 -68.28 4.22
#